data_AF-A0A1P8JTB5-F1
#
_entry.id   AF-A0A1P8JTB5-F1
#
_cell.length_a   1.000
_cell.length_b   1.000
_cell.length_c   1.000
_cell.angle_alpha   90.00
_cell.angle_beta   90.00
_cell.angle_gamma   90.00
#
_symmetry.space_group_name_H-M   'P 1'
#
loop_
_entity.id
_entity.type
_entity.pdbx_description
1 polymer ?
#
loop_
_entity_poly.entity_id
_entity_poly.type
_entity_poly.pdbx_seq_one_letter_code
_entity_poly.pdbx_strand_id
1 'polypeptide(L)'
;MIVAKMTGGLGNQMFQYAAARALAWHKSQPLYLDLAGYETQTHHQGFELFRLFHCKALVAAESEIRKTFGWRMQTALRDISTHPRLGILRTPKIVNEPSVGFWPGFFEVPDDVYLSGYWQSEKYFSDVAGSIRSEFLFKTDLTDRNLEWSERIAKSNSVSLHVRRGDYVFNQRAQKLHGVMPLSYYEAAIAEISRLVQRPVFFVFSDDSHWCSQHIKAAAPCHFLGHNTGAESFNDMRLMSLCKHNIIANSSFSWWGAWLNANEGRQVIAPRRWYAGADDSPDLLPASWLRV
;
A
#
# COMPACT_ATOMS: atom_id res chain seq x y z
N MET A 1 17.96 -17.71 0.55
CA MET A 1 16.62 -17.57 -0.07
C MET A 1 15.74 -16.64 0.77
N ILE A 2 15.02 -15.71 0.13
CA ILE A 2 14.09 -14.80 0.82
C ILE A 2 12.65 -15.30 0.59
N VAL A 3 11.90 -15.53 1.67
CA VAL A 3 10.47 -15.85 1.64
C VAL A 3 9.69 -14.71 2.28
N ALA A 4 8.69 -14.18 1.59
CA ALA A 4 7.82 -13.12 2.13
C ALA A 4 6.39 -13.64 2.32
N LYS A 5 5.87 -13.49 3.55
CA LYS A 5 4.45 -13.75 3.83
C LYS A 5 3.60 -12.65 3.22
N MET A 6 2.69 -13.03 2.32
CA MET A 6 1.78 -12.08 1.68
C MET A 6 0.43 -12.08 2.39
N THR A 7 -0.08 -10.89 2.76
CA THR A 7 -1.37 -10.74 3.45
C THR A 7 -2.01 -9.38 3.22
N GLY A 8 -3.34 -9.31 3.29
CA GLY A 8 -4.11 -8.07 3.15
C GLY A 8 -4.36 -7.68 1.70
N GLY A 9 -4.93 -6.48 1.50
CA GLY A 9 -5.25 -5.97 0.17
C GLY A 9 -4.04 -5.50 -0.64
N LEU A 10 -4.29 -5.13 -1.90
CA LEU A 10 -3.28 -4.76 -2.90
C LEU A 10 -2.16 -3.85 -2.36
N GLY A 11 -2.50 -2.75 -1.68
CA GLY A 11 -1.48 -1.81 -1.18
C GLY A 11 -0.53 -2.43 -0.15
N ASN A 12 -1.00 -3.37 0.66
CA ASN A 12 -0.15 -4.10 1.61
C ASN A 12 0.71 -5.14 0.89
N GLN A 13 0.13 -5.84 -0.09
CA GLN A 13 0.89 -6.77 -0.94
C GLN A 13 2.05 -6.06 -1.63
N MET A 14 1.83 -4.84 -2.14
CA MET A 14 2.88 -4.07 -2.80
C MET A 14 4.03 -3.68 -1.86
N PHE A 15 3.74 -3.28 -0.62
CA PHE A 15 4.80 -3.02 0.38
C PHE A 15 5.61 -4.27 0.73
N GLN A 16 4.91 -5.37 1.04
CA GLN A 16 5.54 -6.65 1.37
C GLN A 16 6.45 -7.13 0.23
N TYR A 17 5.96 -7.03 -1.00
CA TYR A 17 6.73 -7.35 -2.20
C TYR A 17 7.93 -6.43 -2.36
N ALA A 18 7.74 -5.10 -2.32
CA ALA A 18 8.80 -4.14 -2.57
C ALA A 18 9.97 -4.29 -1.58
N ALA A 19 9.67 -4.41 -0.28
CA ALA A 19 10.68 -4.63 0.75
C ALA A 19 11.42 -5.96 0.55
N ALA A 20 10.69 -7.07 0.36
CA ALA A 20 11.32 -8.38 0.15
C ALA A 20 12.12 -8.46 -1.16
N ARG A 21 11.66 -7.78 -2.21
CA ARG A 21 12.34 -7.70 -3.51
C ARG A 21 13.64 -6.92 -3.41
N ALA A 22 13.63 -5.79 -2.71
CA ALA A 22 14.83 -5.02 -2.41
C ALA A 22 15.85 -5.85 -1.61
N LEU A 23 15.41 -6.58 -0.58
CA LEU A 23 16.28 -7.48 0.17
C LEU A 23 16.85 -8.60 -0.69
N ALA A 24 16.03 -9.21 -1.54
CA ALA A 24 16.44 -10.28 -2.44
C ALA A 24 17.53 -9.80 -3.42
N TRP A 25 17.40 -8.60 -3.97
CA TRP A 25 18.45 -7.98 -4.78
C TRP A 25 19.71 -7.67 -3.96
N HIS A 26 19.55 -7.06 -2.78
CA HIS A 26 20.65 -6.72 -1.89
C HIS A 26 21.52 -7.95 -1.54
N LYS A 27 20.88 -9.10 -1.30
CA LYS A 27 21.55 -10.36 -0.93
C LYS A 27 21.86 -11.29 -2.10
N SER A 28 21.50 -10.91 -3.33
CA SER A 28 21.59 -11.79 -4.50
C SER A 28 20.90 -13.15 -4.29
N GLN A 29 19.73 -13.14 -3.64
CA GLN A 29 18.94 -14.32 -3.31
C GLN A 29 17.66 -14.38 -4.14
N PRO A 30 17.12 -15.58 -4.43
CA PRO A 30 15.80 -15.70 -5.02
C PRO A 30 14.71 -15.26 -4.04
N LEU A 31 13.64 -14.66 -4.58
CA LEU A 31 12.45 -14.25 -3.84
C LEU A 31 11.30 -15.25 -4.06
N TYR A 32 10.74 -15.72 -2.95
CA TYR A 32 9.55 -16.55 -2.89
C TYR A 32 8.44 -15.85 -2.11
N LEU A 33 7.20 -16.01 -2.54
CA LEU A 33 6.02 -15.46 -1.88
C LEU A 33 5.22 -16.60 -1.26
N ASP A 34 4.99 -16.54 0.05
CA ASP A 34 4.06 -17.42 0.75
C ASP A 34 2.64 -16.84 0.62
N LEU A 35 1.81 -17.52 -0.18
CA LEU A 35 0.44 -17.13 -0.50
C LEU A 35 -0.62 -17.90 0.30
N ALA A 36 -0.22 -18.77 1.24
CA ALA A 36 -1.14 -19.67 1.95
C ALA A 36 -2.26 -18.91 2.69
N GLY A 37 -2.02 -17.65 3.08
CA GLY A 37 -3.03 -16.79 3.69
C GLY A 37 -4.25 -16.52 2.80
N TYR A 38 -4.10 -16.58 1.47
CA TYR A 38 -5.18 -16.29 0.51
C TYR A 38 -6.01 -17.51 0.11
N GLU A 39 -5.62 -18.73 0.50
CA GLU A 39 -6.43 -19.94 0.26
C GLU A 39 -7.74 -19.92 1.06
N THR A 40 -7.73 -19.25 2.21
CA THR A 40 -8.87 -19.17 3.14
C THR A 40 -9.46 -17.77 3.28
N GLN A 41 -8.74 -16.73 2.84
CA GLN A 41 -9.19 -15.34 2.92
C GLN A 41 -9.82 -14.88 1.59
N THR A 42 -11.11 -14.56 1.64
CA THR A 42 -11.86 -13.99 0.50
C THR A 42 -11.92 -12.46 0.51
N HIS A 43 -11.36 -11.82 1.52
CA HIS A 43 -11.36 -10.36 1.64
C HIS A 43 -10.35 -9.73 0.66
N HIS A 44 -10.69 -8.56 0.11
CA HIS A 44 -9.80 -7.73 -0.73
C HIS A 44 -9.29 -8.37 -2.04
N GLN A 45 -10.12 -9.17 -2.73
CA GLN A 45 -9.80 -9.76 -4.05
C GLN A 45 -8.65 -10.79 -4.06
N GLY A 46 -8.18 -11.23 -2.90
CA GLY A 46 -7.10 -12.23 -2.82
C GLY A 46 -5.74 -11.66 -3.21
N PHE A 47 -4.84 -12.52 -3.71
CA PHE A 47 -3.52 -12.10 -4.20
C PHE A 47 -3.61 -11.59 -5.65
N GLU A 48 -3.10 -10.39 -5.90
CA GLU A 48 -3.32 -9.70 -7.18
C GLU A 48 -2.04 -9.35 -7.95
N LEU A 49 -0.87 -9.33 -7.31
CA LEU A 49 0.34 -8.75 -7.91
C LEU A 49 0.73 -9.38 -9.25
N PHE A 50 0.68 -10.71 -9.38
CA PHE A 50 1.04 -11.38 -10.63
C PHE A 50 0.01 -11.18 -11.76
N ARG A 51 -1.25 -10.89 -11.40
CA ARG A 51 -2.28 -10.52 -12.38
C ARG A 51 -2.03 -9.11 -12.91
N LEU A 52 -1.71 -8.18 -12.02
CA LEU A 52 -1.70 -6.74 -12.33
C LEU A 52 -0.35 -6.22 -12.84
N PHE A 53 0.76 -6.78 -12.34
CA PHE A 53 2.09 -6.19 -12.46
C PHE A 53 3.13 -7.17 -13.02
N HIS A 54 4.29 -6.64 -13.41
CA HIS A 54 5.44 -7.41 -13.89
C HIS A 54 6.34 -7.93 -12.76
N CYS A 55 5.78 -8.15 -11.56
CA CYS A 55 6.49 -8.70 -10.42
C CYS A 55 7.18 -10.04 -10.75
N LYS A 56 8.43 -10.18 -10.33
CA LYS A 56 9.31 -11.32 -10.56
C LYS A 56 9.62 -12.03 -9.23
N ALA A 57 8.77 -12.98 -8.88
CA ALA A 57 8.97 -13.87 -7.73
C ALA A 57 8.38 -15.25 -8.01
N LEU A 58 8.81 -16.24 -7.24
CA LEU A 58 8.24 -17.59 -7.25
C LEU A 58 7.19 -17.73 -6.15
N VAL A 59 6.21 -18.62 -6.31
CA VAL A 59 5.33 -19.00 -5.20
C VAL A 59 6.08 -20.04 -4.36
N ALA A 60 6.15 -19.81 -3.05
CA ALA A 60 6.76 -20.76 -2.13
C ALA A 60 5.90 -22.03 -2.05
N ALA A 61 6.45 -23.20 -2.39
CA ALA A 61 5.78 -24.44 -2.03
C ALA A 61 6.00 -24.74 -0.54
N GLU A 62 5.22 -25.68 -0.01
CA GLU A 62 5.32 -26.06 1.40
C GLU A 62 6.73 -26.52 1.78
N SER A 63 7.47 -27.08 0.83
CA SER A 63 8.86 -27.52 1.02
C SER A 63 9.84 -26.37 1.26
N GLU A 64 9.72 -25.25 0.53
CA GLU A 64 10.55 -24.05 0.73
C GLU A 64 10.22 -23.38 2.06
N ILE A 65 8.94 -23.33 2.42
CA ILE A 65 8.50 -22.85 3.73
C ILE A 65 9.15 -23.74 4.81
N ARG A 66 8.98 -25.06 4.77
CA ARG A 66 9.61 -25.98 5.75
C ARG A 66 11.13 -25.82 5.88
N LYS A 67 11.85 -25.53 4.79
CA LYS A 67 13.31 -25.26 4.84
C LYS A 67 13.66 -24.01 5.67
N THR A 68 12.78 -23.01 5.70
CA THR A 68 12.95 -21.82 6.55
C THR A 68 12.52 -22.05 8.01
N PHE A 69 11.53 -22.92 8.26
CA PHE A 69 10.98 -23.18 9.61
C PHE A 69 11.65 -24.35 10.37
N GLY A 70 12.36 -25.26 9.69
CA GLY A 70 12.94 -26.48 10.29
C GLY A 70 11.88 -27.51 10.74
N TRP A 71 12.26 -28.47 11.60
CA TRP A 71 11.41 -29.59 12.05
C TRP A 71 10.17 -29.21 12.88
N ARG A 72 10.01 -27.92 13.23
CA ARG A 72 9.02 -27.44 14.22
C ARG A 72 7.61 -27.18 13.66
N MET A 73 7.30 -27.70 12.49
CA MET A 73 6.06 -27.45 11.78
C MET A 73 4.92 -28.44 12.13
N GLN A 74 4.74 -28.77 13.42
CA GLN A 74 3.44 -29.33 13.83
C GLN A 74 2.42 -28.18 13.80
N THR A 75 1.44 -28.33 12.91
CA THR A 75 0.50 -27.35 12.35
C THR A 75 -0.27 -26.51 13.38
N ALA A 76 -0.25 -26.87 14.67
CA ALA A 76 -0.88 -26.14 15.76
C ALA A 76 -0.03 -24.99 16.35
N LEU A 77 1.27 -24.90 16.06
CA LEU A 77 2.18 -23.91 16.69
C LEU A 77 2.56 -22.72 15.78
N ARG A 78 2.08 -22.69 14.53
CA ARG A 78 2.44 -21.66 13.53
C ARG A 78 2.03 -20.24 13.98
N ASP A 79 0.89 -20.12 14.67
CA ASP A 79 0.41 -18.85 15.25
C ASP A 79 0.91 -18.57 16.67
N ILE A 80 1.45 -19.58 17.37
CA ILE A 80 1.93 -19.44 18.76
C ILE A 80 3.40 -18.98 18.78
N SER A 81 4.20 -19.40 17.80
CA SER A 81 5.62 -19.02 17.66
C SER A 81 5.86 -17.57 17.24
N THR A 82 4.82 -16.85 16.80
CA THR A 82 4.87 -15.44 16.40
C THR A 82 4.57 -14.46 17.54
N HIS A 83 4.22 -14.97 18.73
CA HIS A 83 3.83 -14.14 19.88
C HIS A 83 5.08 -13.52 20.57
N PRO A 84 5.14 -12.19 20.79
CA PRO A 84 6.36 -11.49 21.22
C PRO A 84 6.87 -11.88 22.62
N ARG A 85 6.07 -12.59 23.43
CA ARG A 85 6.44 -13.04 24.79
C ARG A 85 7.26 -14.34 24.82
N LEU A 86 7.45 -15.03 23.70
CA LEU A 86 8.21 -16.29 23.60
C LEU A 86 9.60 -16.10 22.98
N GLY A 87 10.34 -15.08 23.46
CA GLY A 87 11.63 -14.65 22.92
C GLY A 87 12.77 -15.69 22.88
N ILE A 88 12.58 -16.88 23.46
CA ILE A 88 13.59 -17.95 23.55
C ILE A 88 13.46 -18.99 22.41
N LEU A 89 12.40 -18.95 21.60
CA LEU A 89 12.12 -19.94 20.54
C LEU A 89 12.24 -19.43 19.10
N ARG A 90 12.70 -18.20 18.88
CA ARG A 90 12.89 -17.63 17.54
C ARG A 90 13.96 -18.42 16.78
N THR A 91 13.54 -19.17 15.76
CA THR A 91 14.48 -19.62 14.74
C THR A 91 15.01 -18.36 14.04
N PRO A 92 16.33 -18.18 13.91
CA PRO A 92 16.94 -16.96 13.34
C PRO A 92 16.50 -16.68 11.89
N LYS A 93 15.85 -17.66 11.25
CA LYS A 93 15.30 -17.57 9.91
C LYS A 93 13.91 -16.93 9.84
N ILE A 94 13.22 -16.62 10.94
CA ILE A 94 11.91 -15.94 10.90
C ILE A 94 12.04 -14.54 11.48
N VAL A 95 11.77 -13.53 10.67
CA VAL A 95 11.79 -12.13 11.08
C VAL A 95 10.36 -11.60 11.00
N ASN A 96 9.81 -11.32 12.17
CA ASN A 96 8.58 -10.54 12.27
C ASN A 96 8.95 -9.06 12.29
N GLU A 97 8.24 -8.23 11.52
CA GLU A 97 8.42 -6.78 11.48
C GLU A 97 8.41 -6.22 12.92
N PRO A 98 9.53 -5.68 13.39
CA PRO A 98 9.69 -5.35 14.81
C PRO A 98 9.07 -4.00 15.17
N SER A 99 8.82 -3.14 14.19
CA SER A 99 8.32 -1.78 14.36
C SER A 99 7.46 -1.35 13.19
N VAL A 100 6.54 -0.41 13.43
CA VAL A 100 5.68 0.20 12.40
C VAL A 100 6.48 1.06 11.41
N GLY A 101 7.64 1.58 11.82
CA GLY A 101 8.56 2.31 10.96
C GLY A 101 9.70 1.47 10.41
N PHE A 102 10.62 2.12 9.70
CA PHE A 102 11.80 1.46 9.15
C PHE A 102 12.67 0.83 10.24
N TRP A 103 13.01 -0.43 10.06
CA TRP A 103 13.92 -1.16 10.93
C TRP A 103 15.32 -1.23 10.30
N PRO A 104 16.34 -0.60 10.90
CA PRO A 104 17.70 -0.57 10.33
C PRO A 104 18.34 -1.95 10.14
N GLY A 105 17.95 -2.95 10.93
CA GLY A 105 18.49 -4.31 10.81
C GLY A 105 17.93 -5.13 9.65
N PHE A 106 17.05 -4.56 8.81
CA PHE A 106 16.36 -5.30 7.75
C PHE A 106 17.31 -5.91 6.71
N PHE A 107 18.37 -5.20 6.34
CA PHE A 107 19.35 -5.71 5.38
C PHE A 107 20.40 -6.65 6.01
N GLU A 108 20.47 -6.69 7.34
CA GLU A 108 21.40 -7.53 8.12
C GLU A 108 20.81 -8.92 8.47
N VAL A 109 19.58 -9.20 8.07
CA VAL A 109 18.94 -10.51 8.31
C VAL A 109 19.70 -11.64 7.59
N PRO A 110 19.57 -12.90 8.04
CA PRO A 110 20.22 -14.03 7.36
C PRO A 110 19.78 -14.19 5.90
N ASP A 111 20.62 -14.83 5.09
CA ASP A 111 20.33 -15.10 3.67
C ASP A 111 19.11 -15.99 3.46
N ASP A 112 18.86 -16.91 4.39
CA ASP A 112 17.66 -17.73 4.46
C ASP A 112 16.70 -17.15 5.51
N VAL A 113 15.72 -16.38 5.04
CA VAL A 113 14.79 -15.68 5.93
C VAL A 113 13.36 -15.75 5.43
N TYR A 114 12.44 -15.87 6.38
CA TYR A 114 11.01 -15.72 6.24
C TYR A 114 10.59 -14.40 6.88
N LEU A 115 10.15 -13.45 6.05
CA LEU A 115 9.69 -12.14 6.44
C LEU A 115 8.18 -12.17 6.70
N SER A 116 7.77 -11.70 7.88
CA SER A 116 6.37 -11.61 8.29
C SER A 116 6.08 -10.21 8.83
N GLY A 117 5.27 -9.43 8.11
CA GLY A 117 5.00 -8.03 8.43
C GLY A 117 4.40 -7.30 7.24
N TYR A 118 4.09 -6.01 7.39
CA TYR A 118 3.60 -5.17 6.30
C TYR A 118 4.72 -4.35 5.63
N TRP A 119 5.80 -4.03 6.35
CA TRP A 119 6.98 -3.35 5.80
C TRP A 119 6.63 -2.02 5.13
N GLN A 120 5.77 -1.22 5.77
CA GLN A 120 5.14 -0.03 5.18
C GLN A 120 6.04 1.21 5.23
N SER A 121 7.21 1.13 4.61
CA SER A 121 8.12 2.27 4.47
C SER A 121 8.86 2.22 3.14
N GLU A 122 8.96 3.36 2.46
CA GLU A 122 9.79 3.51 1.25
C GLU A 122 11.27 3.21 1.53
N LYS A 123 11.75 3.44 2.76
CA LYS A 123 13.15 3.23 3.11
C LYS A 123 13.63 1.80 2.84
N TYR A 124 12.74 0.80 2.91
CA TYR A 124 13.09 -0.59 2.60
C TYR A 124 13.45 -0.84 1.13
N PHE A 125 13.08 0.06 0.21
CA PHE A 125 13.29 -0.12 -1.23
C PHE A 125 13.71 1.16 -1.96
N SER A 126 14.06 2.22 -1.22
CA SER A 126 14.42 3.52 -1.78
C SER A 126 15.61 3.45 -2.75
N ASP A 127 16.64 2.67 -2.42
CA ASP A 127 17.85 2.48 -3.26
C ASP A 127 17.55 1.83 -4.62
N VAL A 128 16.43 1.11 -4.72
CA VAL A 128 16.00 0.37 -5.92
C VAL A 128 14.63 0.84 -6.41
N ALA A 129 14.21 2.05 -6.03
CA ALA A 129 12.88 2.58 -6.32
C ALA A 129 12.55 2.55 -7.82
N GLY A 130 13.52 2.84 -8.69
CA GLY A 130 13.35 2.76 -10.15
C GLY A 130 12.99 1.35 -10.61
N SER A 131 13.69 0.33 -10.12
CA SER A 131 13.43 -1.07 -10.44
C SER A 131 12.08 -1.55 -9.89
N ILE A 132 11.71 -1.11 -8.68
CA ILE A 132 10.39 -1.40 -8.11
C ILE A 132 9.28 -0.76 -8.95
N ARG A 133 9.43 0.50 -9.39
CA ARG A 133 8.48 1.16 -10.31
C ARG A 133 8.32 0.38 -11.61
N SER A 134 9.42 -0.12 -12.19
CA SER A 134 9.38 -0.92 -13.41
C SER A 134 8.61 -2.23 -13.22
N GLU A 135 8.76 -2.91 -12.08
CA GLU A 135 8.01 -4.13 -11.79
C GLU A 135 6.52 -3.85 -11.49
N PHE A 136 6.18 -2.66 -10.96
CA PHE A 136 4.80 -2.19 -10.74
C PHE A 136 4.16 -1.46 -11.93
N LEU A 137 4.71 -1.59 -13.14
CA LEU A 137 3.97 -1.20 -14.34
C LEU A 137 2.75 -2.10 -14.52
N PHE A 138 1.59 -1.50 -14.77
CA PHE A 138 0.35 -2.23 -15.04
C PHE A 138 0.48 -2.95 -16.38
N LYS A 139 0.15 -4.26 -16.39
CA LYS A 139 0.27 -5.13 -17.57
C LYS A 139 -0.69 -4.81 -18.70
N THR A 140 -1.86 -4.26 -18.37
CA THR A 140 -2.95 -4.03 -19.31
C THR A 140 -3.09 -2.55 -19.63
N ASP A 141 -3.65 -2.22 -20.78
CA ASP A 141 -4.03 -0.85 -21.10
C ASP A 141 -5.31 -0.42 -20.35
N LEU A 142 -5.55 0.89 -20.26
CA LEU A 142 -6.84 1.41 -19.81
C LEU A 142 -7.86 1.24 -20.93
N THR A 143 -9.08 0.83 -20.59
CA THR A 143 -10.19 0.72 -21.54
C THR A 143 -11.39 1.52 -21.06
N ASP A 144 -12.35 1.75 -21.97
CA ASP A 144 -13.68 2.30 -21.68
C ASP A 144 -13.63 3.58 -20.82
N ARG A 145 -14.45 3.64 -19.76
CA ARG A 145 -14.52 4.79 -18.84
C ARG A 145 -13.19 5.13 -18.20
N ASN A 146 -12.33 4.13 -17.95
CA ASN A 146 -11.02 4.37 -17.35
C ASN A 146 -10.09 5.09 -18.35
N LEU A 147 -10.17 4.77 -19.64
CA LEU A 147 -9.47 5.52 -20.68
C LEU A 147 -9.99 6.97 -20.75
N GLU A 148 -11.30 7.17 -20.80
CA GLU A 148 -11.93 8.51 -20.81
C GLU A 148 -11.50 9.37 -19.62
N TRP A 149 -11.44 8.79 -18.42
CA TRP A 149 -10.98 9.50 -17.23
C TRP A 149 -9.49 9.85 -17.29
N SER A 150 -8.65 8.96 -17.79
CA SER A 150 -7.22 9.27 -17.93
C SER A 150 -6.95 10.43 -18.89
N GLU A 151 -7.71 10.55 -19.98
CA GLU A 151 -7.62 11.69 -20.89
C GLU A 151 -8.02 13.01 -20.21
N ARG A 152 -9.08 13.00 -19.38
CA ARG A 152 -9.51 14.19 -18.61
C ARG A 152 -8.49 14.57 -17.54
N ILE A 153 -7.90 13.57 -16.89
CA ILE A 153 -6.81 13.75 -15.93
C ILE A 153 -5.60 14.41 -16.58
N ALA A 154 -5.21 13.97 -17.78
CA ALA A 154 -4.07 14.51 -18.52
C ALA A 154 -4.28 15.97 -18.96
N LYS A 155 -5.51 16.35 -19.31
CA LYS A 155 -5.87 17.70 -19.83
C LYS A 155 -6.07 18.76 -18.74
N SER A 156 -5.87 18.44 -17.46
CA SER A 156 -6.15 19.35 -16.33
C SER A 156 -4.99 19.44 -15.35
N ASN A 157 -5.07 20.37 -14.39
CA ASN A 157 -4.21 20.34 -13.20
C ASN A 157 -4.80 19.37 -12.18
N SER A 158 -4.74 18.09 -12.53
CA SER A 158 -5.44 17.01 -11.84
C SER A 158 -4.87 16.72 -10.45
N VAL A 159 -5.77 16.63 -9.48
CA VAL A 159 -5.47 16.24 -8.11
C VAL A 159 -6.32 15.02 -7.79
N SER A 160 -5.69 13.87 -7.52
CA SER A 160 -6.45 12.74 -6.96
C SER A 160 -6.81 13.05 -5.51
N LEU A 161 -8.04 12.77 -5.10
CA LEU A 161 -8.44 12.85 -3.69
C LEU A 161 -9.04 11.50 -3.31
N HIS A 162 -8.31 10.72 -2.51
CA HIS A 162 -8.81 9.45 -2.03
C HIS A 162 -9.51 9.61 -0.69
N VAL A 163 -10.75 9.13 -0.59
CA VAL A 163 -11.52 9.03 0.65
C VAL A 163 -11.74 7.56 0.96
N ARG A 164 -11.18 7.08 2.07
CA ARG A 164 -11.39 5.70 2.53
C ARG A 164 -12.49 5.68 3.59
N ARG A 165 -13.64 5.06 3.30
CA ARG A 165 -14.73 4.95 4.28
C ARG A 165 -15.09 3.51 4.59
N GLY A 166 -15.35 2.67 3.60
CA GLY A 166 -15.97 1.35 3.71
C GLY A 166 -15.66 0.58 5.00
N ASP A 167 -14.64 -0.26 4.99
CA ASP A 167 -14.29 -1.07 6.16
C ASP A 167 -13.92 -0.22 7.38
N TYR A 168 -13.43 1.01 7.21
CA TYR A 168 -13.03 1.88 8.32
C TYR A 168 -14.22 2.45 9.10
N VAL A 169 -15.38 2.55 8.46
CA VAL A 169 -16.65 2.97 9.06
C VAL A 169 -17.41 1.77 9.61
N PHE A 170 -17.43 0.64 8.88
CA PHE A 170 -18.32 -0.49 9.19
C PHE A 170 -17.64 -1.62 9.99
N ASN A 171 -16.31 -1.68 10.06
CA ASN A 171 -15.58 -2.66 10.85
C ASN A 171 -15.02 -2.01 12.12
N GLN A 172 -15.57 -2.39 13.29
CA GLN A 172 -15.16 -1.84 14.59
C GLN A 172 -13.66 -2.01 14.90
N ARG A 173 -13.00 -3.07 14.39
CA ARG A 173 -11.55 -3.25 14.58
C ARG A 173 -10.75 -2.27 13.71
N ALA A 174 -11.14 -2.10 12.45
CA ALA A 174 -10.52 -1.14 11.55
C ALA A 174 -10.72 0.29 12.04
N GLN A 175 -11.93 0.62 12.51
CA GLN A 175 -12.27 1.92 13.08
C GLN A 175 -11.41 2.25 14.32
N LYS A 176 -11.21 1.28 15.21
CA LYS A 176 -10.37 1.46 16.42
C LYS A 176 -8.89 1.59 16.11
N LEU A 177 -8.39 0.93 15.06
CA LEU A 177 -6.97 0.91 14.72
C LEU A 177 -6.57 2.08 13.80
N HIS A 178 -7.31 2.30 12.73
CA HIS A 178 -6.99 3.31 11.73
C HIS A 178 -7.74 4.62 11.95
N GLY A 179 -8.98 4.55 12.46
CA GLY A 179 -9.88 5.69 12.49
C GLY A 179 -10.41 6.06 11.10
N VAL A 180 -11.54 6.75 11.08
CA VAL A 180 -12.06 7.39 9.86
C VAL A 180 -11.47 8.78 9.80
N MET A 181 -10.85 9.14 8.66
CA MET A 181 -10.33 10.50 8.48
C MET A 181 -11.48 11.53 8.62
N PRO A 182 -11.35 12.52 9.51
CA PRO A 182 -12.39 13.53 9.69
C PRO A 182 -12.52 14.40 8.44
N LEU A 183 -13.69 15.00 8.22
CA LEU A 183 -13.91 15.94 7.12
C LEU A 183 -12.94 17.12 7.15
N SER A 184 -12.57 17.58 8.36
CA SER A 184 -11.60 18.66 8.56
C SER A 184 -10.22 18.38 7.95
N TYR A 185 -9.82 17.10 7.85
CA TYR A 185 -8.60 16.73 7.13
C TYR A 185 -8.72 17.03 5.65
N TYR A 186 -9.81 16.60 5.01
CA TYR A 186 -10.02 16.82 3.58
C TYR A 186 -10.18 18.31 3.26
N GLU A 187 -10.87 19.06 4.12
CA GLU A 187 -10.97 20.53 4.02
C GLU A 187 -9.60 21.20 4.06
N ALA A 188 -8.75 20.84 5.04
CA ALA A 188 -7.39 21.36 5.16
C ALA A 188 -6.51 20.97 3.97
N ALA A 189 -6.58 19.71 3.52
CA ALA A 189 -5.80 19.21 2.39
C ALA A 189 -6.21 19.88 1.06
N ILE A 190 -7.52 20.06 0.82
CA ILE A 190 -8.05 20.78 -0.35
C ILE A 190 -7.59 22.23 -0.33
N ALA A 191 -7.66 22.90 0.82
CA ALA A 191 -7.22 24.29 0.97
C ALA A 191 -5.71 24.42 0.66
N GLU A 192 -4.89 23.54 1.23
CA GLU A 192 -3.45 23.61 1.07
C GLU A 192 -3.02 23.31 -0.37
N ILE A 193 -3.57 22.28 -1.03
CA ILE A 193 -3.22 22.01 -2.43
C ILE A 193 -3.71 23.12 -3.36
N SER A 194 -4.84 23.75 -3.06
CA SER A 194 -5.38 24.86 -3.85
C SER A 194 -4.52 26.12 -3.75
N ARG A 195 -3.70 26.24 -2.69
CA ARG A 195 -2.69 27.29 -2.54
C ARG A 195 -1.44 27.01 -3.38
N LEU A 196 -1.10 25.73 -3.56
CA LEU A 196 0.10 25.27 -4.26
C LEU A 196 -0.10 25.07 -5.77
N VAL A 197 -1.32 24.72 -6.19
CA VAL A 197 -1.65 24.33 -7.56
C VAL A 197 -2.66 25.32 -8.13
N GLN A 198 -2.34 25.92 -9.29
CA GLN A 198 -3.26 26.82 -9.96
C GLN A 198 -4.40 26.05 -10.64
N ARG A 199 -5.65 26.48 -10.43
CA ARG A 199 -6.87 25.90 -11.05
C ARG A 199 -6.91 24.36 -10.94
N PRO A 200 -6.84 23.79 -9.72
CA PRO A 200 -6.86 22.35 -9.56
C PRO A 200 -8.19 21.75 -10.03
N VAL A 201 -8.17 20.52 -10.52
CA VAL A 201 -9.37 19.72 -10.79
C VAL A 201 -9.28 18.45 -9.96
N PHE A 202 -10.26 18.23 -9.08
CA PHE A 202 -10.24 17.12 -8.16
C PHE A 202 -10.91 15.89 -8.77
N PHE A 203 -10.21 14.77 -8.75
CA PHE A 203 -10.73 13.45 -9.10
C PHE A 203 -10.84 12.66 -7.79
N VAL A 204 -12.06 12.51 -7.29
CA VAL A 204 -12.36 11.94 -5.99
C VAL A 204 -12.62 10.44 -6.12
N PHE A 205 -11.79 9.63 -5.47
CA PHE A 205 -11.85 8.17 -5.47
C PHE A 205 -12.31 7.69 -4.10
N SER A 206 -13.32 6.81 -4.06
CA SER A 206 -13.86 6.30 -2.80
C SER A 206 -14.66 5.03 -3.02
N ASP A 207 -14.68 4.18 -2.00
CA ASP A 207 -15.64 3.08 -1.90
C ASP A 207 -17.07 3.56 -1.57
N ASP A 208 -17.24 4.85 -1.26
CA ASP A 208 -18.51 5.53 -1.00
C ASP A 208 -18.54 6.89 -1.73
N SER A 209 -18.61 6.83 -3.06
CA SER A 209 -18.61 8.02 -3.93
C SER A 209 -19.85 8.91 -3.72
N HIS A 210 -20.99 8.31 -3.39
CA HIS A 210 -22.23 9.03 -3.07
C HIS A 210 -22.04 9.92 -1.85
N TRP A 211 -21.54 9.38 -0.74
CA TRP A 211 -21.25 10.19 0.45
C TRP A 211 -20.24 11.30 0.13
N CYS A 212 -19.22 11.01 -0.68
CA CYS A 212 -18.24 12.02 -1.05
C CYS A 212 -18.87 13.20 -1.79
N SER A 213 -19.78 12.95 -2.74
CA SER A 213 -20.49 14.02 -3.46
C SER A 213 -21.28 14.96 -2.53
N GLN A 214 -21.77 14.44 -1.41
CA GLN A 214 -22.55 15.18 -0.44
C GLN A 214 -21.66 15.98 0.52
N HIS A 215 -20.48 15.46 0.90
CA HIS A 215 -19.69 16.00 2.01
C HIS A 215 -18.36 16.65 1.60
N ILE A 216 -17.73 16.20 0.51
CA ILE A 216 -16.49 16.80 0.02
C ILE A 216 -16.85 18.06 -0.78
N LYS A 217 -16.43 19.22 -0.26
CA LYS A 217 -16.66 20.52 -0.88
C LYS A 217 -15.33 21.16 -1.24
N ALA A 218 -15.23 21.61 -2.49
CA ALA A 218 -14.13 22.41 -2.99
C ALA A 218 -14.71 23.55 -3.84
N ALA A 219 -14.01 24.69 -3.87
CA ALA A 219 -14.35 25.77 -4.79
C ALA A 219 -14.00 25.41 -6.25
N ALA A 220 -13.10 24.46 -6.45
CA ALA A 220 -12.68 23.98 -7.76
C ALA A 220 -13.51 22.78 -8.23
N PRO A 221 -13.51 22.46 -9.54
CA PRO A 221 -14.29 21.34 -10.07
C PRO A 221 -13.92 20.00 -9.44
N CYS A 222 -14.93 19.21 -9.09
CA CYS A 222 -14.78 17.85 -8.56
C CYS A 222 -15.48 16.83 -9.46
N HIS A 223 -14.79 15.74 -9.78
CA HIS A 223 -15.34 14.54 -10.40
C HIS A 223 -15.31 13.41 -9.40
N PHE A 224 -16.46 12.77 -9.15
CA PHE A 224 -16.57 11.65 -8.20
C PHE A 224 -16.57 10.34 -8.97
N LEU A 225 -15.51 9.56 -8.80
CA LEU A 225 -15.29 8.30 -9.50
C LEU A 225 -15.63 7.16 -8.54
N GLY A 226 -16.57 6.31 -8.96
CA GLY A 226 -17.02 5.14 -8.20
C GLY A 226 -17.48 4.00 -9.10
N HIS A 227 -17.00 3.97 -10.36
CA HIS A 227 -17.35 2.92 -11.31
C HIS A 227 -16.44 1.69 -11.22
N ASN A 228 -15.23 1.84 -10.66
CA ASN A 228 -14.31 0.73 -10.43
C ASN A 228 -14.71 0.00 -9.14
N THR A 229 -14.99 -1.30 -9.24
CA THR A 229 -15.41 -2.13 -8.11
C THR A 229 -14.83 -3.55 -8.23
N GLY A 230 -14.81 -4.30 -7.13
CA GLY A 230 -14.36 -5.70 -7.15
C GLY A 230 -12.95 -5.85 -7.71
N ALA A 231 -12.77 -6.78 -8.66
CA ALA A 231 -11.50 -7.08 -9.31
C ALA A 231 -10.95 -5.91 -10.16
N GLU A 232 -11.78 -4.90 -10.47
CA GLU A 232 -11.40 -3.70 -11.23
C GLU A 232 -11.01 -2.52 -10.34
N SER A 233 -11.10 -2.66 -9.01
CA SER A 233 -10.80 -1.57 -8.07
C SER A 233 -9.36 -1.03 -8.21
N PHE A 234 -8.41 -1.84 -8.67
CA PHE A 234 -7.03 -1.41 -8.92
C PHE A 234 -6.93 -0.25 -9.93
N ASN A 235 -7.91 -0.10 -10.82
CA ASN A 235 -7.94 1.01 -11.77
C ASN A 235 -8.04 2.36 -11.07
N ASP A 236 -8.61 2.45 -9.86
CA ASP A 236 -8.57 3.68 -9.08
C ASP A 236 -7.14 4.04 -8.70
N MET A 237 -6.33 3.07 -8.24
CA MET A 237 -4.91 3.30 -7.97
C MET A 237 -4.16 3.75 -9.23
N ARG A 238 -4.48 3.13 -10.37
CA ARG A 238 -3.90 3.49 -11.66
C ARG A 238 -4.29 4.91 -12.09
N LEU A 239 -5.55 5.31 -11.95
CA LEU A 239 -5.97 6.67 -12.27
C LEU A 239 -5.38 7.71 -11.29
N MET A 240 -5.29 7.37 -10.00
CA MET A 240 -4.60 8.21 -9.00
C MET A 240 -3.13 8.45 -9.37
N SER A 241 -2.42 7.44 -9.87
CA SER A 241 -1.01 7.60 -10.27
C SER A 241 -0.83 8.42 -11.55
N LEU A 242 -1.88 8.60 -12.35
CA LEU A 242 -1.88 9.47 -13.53
C LEU A 242 -2.20 10.94 -13.22
N CYS A 243 -2.77 11.24 -12.05
CA CYS A 243 -2.99 12.62 -11.62
C CYS A 243 -1.66 13.36 -11.43
N LYS A 244 -1.65 14.68 -11.62
CA LYS A 244 -0.44 15.51 -11.42
C LYS A 244 -0.07 15.66 -9.95
N HIS A 245 -1.06 15.65 -9.06
CA HIS A 245 -0.89 15.77 -7.61
C HIS A 245 -1.83 14.81 -6.88
N ASN A 246 -1.60 14.57 -5.59
CA ASN A 246 -2.37 13.60 -4.80
C ASN A 246 -2.70 14.14 -3.40
N ILE A 247 -3.93 13.94 -2.96
CA ILE A 247 -4.36 13.94 -1.57
C ILE A 247 -4.72 12.49 -1.22
N ILE A 248 -4.01 11.90 -0.26
CA ILE A 248 -4.18 10.49 0.12
C ILE A 248 -5.00 10.35 1.40
N ALA A 249 -5.61 9.19 1.62
CA ALA A 249 -6.13 8.81 2.93
C ALA A 249 -5.05 8.06 3.72
N ASN A 250 -5.35 7.69 4.97
CA ASN A 250 -4.57 6.74 5.79
C ASN A 250 -4.69 5.29 5.27
N SER A 251 -4.42 5.10 3.98
CA SER A 251 -4.58 3.86 3.25
C SER A 251 -3.36 3.58 2.39
N SER A 252 -2.81 2.37 2.51
CA SER A 252 -1.72 1.90 1.64
C SER A 252 -2.12 1.92 0.16
N PHE A 253 -3.42 1.83 -0.16
CA PHE A 253 -3.93 1.92 -1.52
C PHE A 253 -3.65 3.29 -2.16
N SER A 254 -4.03 4.38 -1.48
CA SER A 254 -3.72 5.74 -1.97
C SER A 254 -2.25 6.10 -1.80
N TRP A 255 -1.55 5.51 -0.82
CA TRP A 255 -0.10 5.65 -0.70
C TRP A 255 0.59 5.20 -1.99
N TRP A 256 0.25 4.01 -2.50
CA TRP A 256 0.82 3.51 -3.76
C TRP A 256 0.36 4.30 -4.98
N GLY A 257 -0.89 4.78 -5.01
CA GLY A 257 -1.34 5.71 -6.06
C GLY A 257 -0.47 6.97 -6.15
N ALA A 258 -0.16 7.59 -5.02
CA ALA A 258 0.70 8.77 -4.96
C ALA A 258 2.19 8.46 -5.15
N TRP A 259 2.65 7.30 -4.67
CA TRP A 259 4.03 6.89 -4.86
C TRP A 259 4.31 6.58 -6.32
N LEU A 260 3.42 5.86 -7.02
CA LEU A 260 3.55 5.53 -8.45
C LEU A 260 3.41 6.74 -9.37
N ASN A 261 2.84 7.85 -8.88
CA ASN A 261 2.81 9.09 -9.64
C ASN A 261 4.23 9.54 -9.99
N ALA A 262 4.54 9.53 -11.29
CA ALA A 262 5.87 9.86 -11.81
C ALA A 262 6.04 11.34 -12.14
N ASN A 263 5.01 12.18 -11.97
CA ASN A 263 5.10 13.60 -12.28
C ASN A 263 6.18 14.28 -11.42
N GLU A 264 7.03 15.05 -12.09
CA GLU A 264 7.99 15.95 -11.45
C GLU A 264 7.24 17.13 -10.81
N GLY A 265 7.69 17.57 -9.64
CA GLY A 265 7.05 18.66 -8.90
C GLY A 265 5.65 18.33 -8.34
N ARG A 266 5.23 17.06 -8.40
CA ARG A 266 3.97 16.61 -7.79
C ARG A 266 3.91 17.03 -6.32
N GLN A 267 2.71 17.39 -5.90
CA GLN A 267 2.42 17.72 -4.51
C GLN A 267 1.63 16.54 -3.95
N VAL A 268 2.14 15.92 -2.89
CA VAL A 268 1.44 14.83 -2.20
C VAL A 268 1.11 15.31 -0.81
N ILE A 269 -0.19 15.40 -0.53
CA ILE A 269 -0.72 15.74 0.77
C ILE A 269 -1.21 14.47 1.45
N ALA A 270 -0.74 14.25 2.67
CA ALA A 270 -0.99 13.06 3.47
C ALA A 270 -1.48 13.45 4.87
N PRO A 271 -2.19 12.54 5.56
CA PRO A 271 -2.65 12.83 6.90
C PRO A 271 -1.46 12.89 7.86
N ARG A 272 -1.48 13.89 8.75
CA ARG A 272 -0.55 13.96 9.87
C ARG A 272 -0.69 12.73 10.76
N ARG A 273 -1.91 12.25 11.00
CA ARG A 273 -2.18 11.06 11.83
C ARG A 273 -2.64 9.91 10.95
N TRP A 274 -1.85 8.83 10.93
CA TRP A 274 -2.17 7.66 10.12
C TRP A 274 -3.00 6.61 10.89
N TYR A 275 -2.75 6.42 12.19
CA TYR A 275 -3.47 5.49 13.06
C TYR A 275 -4.21 6.24 14.18
N ALA A 276 -5.28 5.62 14.69
CA ALA A 276 -6.01 6.16 15.84
C ALA A 276 -5.15 6.03 17.11
N GLY A 277 -4.85 7.16 17.76
CA GLY A 277 -4.15 7.18 19.06
C GLY A 277 -2.62 7.11 19.01
N ALA A 278 -2.00 7.09 17.82
CA ALA A 278 -0.55 7.21 17.66
C ALA A 278 -0.22 8.44 16.81
N ASP A 279 0.58 9.36 17.35
CA ASP A 279 1.00 10.57 16.62
C ASP A 279 2.11 10.28 15.59
N ASP A 280 2.86 9.19 15.76
CA ASP A 280 4.01 8.86 14.91
C ASP A 280 3.92 7.46 14.31
N SER A 281 3.67 7.42 13.00
CA SER A 281 4.07 6.32 12.12
C SER A 281 5.37 6.74 11.43
N PRO A 282 6.52 6.66 12.13
CA PRO A 282 7.77 7.15 11.58
C PRO A 282 8.08 6.41 10.29
N ASP A 283 8.54 7.14 9.28
CA ASP A 283 8.99 6.60 7.98
C ASP A 283 7.92 5.94 7.10
N LEU A 284 6.64 5.94 7.50
CA LEU A 284 5.56 5.45 6.65
C LEU A 284 5.36 6.34 5.42
N LEU A 285 5.42 7.65 5.63
CA LEU A 285 5.28 8.64 4.57
C LEU A 285 6.69 9.09 4.11
N PRO A 286 6.96 9.13 2.80
CA PRO A 286 8.15 9.78 2.26
C PRO A 286 8.29 11.20 2.81
N ALA A 287 9.52 11.61 3.14
CA ALA A 287 9.78 12.91 3.76
C ALA A 287 9.40 14.11 2.88
N SER A 288 9.28 13.89 1.57
CA SER A 288 8.86 14.90 0.59
C SER A 288 7.34 15.17 0.59
N TRP A 289 6.54 14.37 1.30
CA TRP A 289 5.08 14.52 1.33
C TRP A 289 4.65 15.48 2.43
N LEU A 290 3.74 16.38 2.09
CA LEU A 290 3.21 17.37 3.01
C LEU A 290 2.17 16.74 3.94
N ARG A 291 2.35 16.88 5.25
CA ARG A 291 1.44 16.37 6.28
C ARG A 291 0.54 17.48 6.79
N VAL A 292 -0.77 17.23 6.80
CA VAL A 292 -1.82 18.11 7.37
C VAL A 292 -2.72 17.37 8.34
#